data_AF-A0A9P1F4E5-F1
#
_entry.id   AF-A0A9P1F4E5-F1
#
_cell.length_a   1.000
_cell.length_b   1.000
_cell.length_c   1.000
_cell.angle_alpha   90.00
_cell.angle_beta   90.00
_cell.angle_gamma   90.00
#
_symmetry.space_group_name_H-M   'P 1'
#
loop_
_entity.id
_entity.type
_entity.pdbx_description
1 polymer ?
#
loop_
_entity_poly.entity_id
_entity_poly.type
_entity_poly.pdbx_seq_one_letter_code
_entity_poly.pdbx_strand_id
1 'polypeptide(L)'
;MVKSDYPPCLQVGDELGAKYRACYYAAKIVHVQRRVMVNVLVDGEPEERMTEISNLKFVFAAPGDKASLKLLDDKEVPCVIRCVKDWSKYTVLFEDGLQKVVYRNALSQNVLNRNVFEKPQGEASNTIPPATTESE
;
A
#
# COMPACT_ATOMS: atom_id res chain seq x y z
N MET A 1 7.23 -2.50 -25.53
CA MET A 1 6.35 -2.90 -24.41
C MET A 1 6.88 -2.23 -23.16
N VAL A 2 6.21 -1.18 -22.69
CA VAL A 2 6.64 -0.46 -21.48
C VAL A 2 6.30 -1.35 -20.29
N LYS A 3 7.32 -1.91 -19.64
CA LYS A 3 7.17 -2.51 -18.31
C LYS A 3 6.76 -1.37 -17.39
N SER A 4 5.49 -1.31 -17.05
CA SER A 4 4.99 -0.38 -16.05
C SER A 4 5.64 -0.79 -14.72
N ASP A 5 6.41 0.10 -14.10
CA ASP A 5 7.01 -0.10 -12.76
C ASP A 5 5.97 -0.22 -11.63
N TYR A 6 4.68 -0.24 -11.99
CA TYR A 6 3.57 -0.45 -11.07
C TYR A 6 3.23 -1.95 -11.04
N PRO A 7 3.06 -2.55 -9.84
CA PRO A 7 2.64 -3.94 -9.74
C PRO A 7 1.36 -4.13 -10.56
N PRO A 8 1.22 -5.26 -11.29
CA PRO A 8 0.04 -5.50 -12.11
C PRO A 8 -1.21 -5.31 -11.25
N CYS A 9 -2.02 -4.33 -11.65
CA CYS A 9 -3.25 -4.00 -10.95
C CYS A 9 -4.21 -5.18 -11.06
N LEU A 10 -4.81 -5.56 -9.94
CA LEU A 10 -5.83 -6.59 -9.93
C LEU A 10 -7.08 -6.10 -10.67
N GLN A 11 -7.84 -7.03 -11.23
CA GLN A 11 -8.99 -6.75 -12.08
C GLN A 11 -10.30 -7.15 -11.39
N VAL A 12 -11.40 -6.51 -11.81
CA VAL A 12 -12.74 -6.95 -11.40
C VAL A 12 -12.94 -8.38 -11.90
N GLY A 13 -13.40 -9.25 -11.02
CA GLY A 13 -13.57 -10.68 -11.28
C GLY A 13 -12.48 -11.56 -10.67
N ASP A 14 -11.31 -11.01 -10.32
CA ASP A 14 -10.23 -11.79 -9.72
C ASP A 14 -10.67 -12.39 -8.38
N GLU A 15 -10.40 -13.69 -8.21
CA GLU A 15 -10.58 -14.43 -6.96
C GLU A 15 -9.25 -14.51 -6.21
N LEU A 16 -9.26 -14.09 -4.95
CA LEU A 16 -8.06 -13.93 -4.14
C LEU A 16 -8.38 -14.04 -2.65
N GLY A 17 -7.36 -13.97 -1.80
CA GLY A 17 -7.59 -13.82 -0.37
C GLY A 17 -7.56 -12.35 0.05
N ALA A 18 -8.58 -11.91 0.78
CA ALA A 18 -8.60 -10.59 1.42
C ALA A 18 -8.43 -10.69 2.94
N LYS A 19 -7.56 -9.86 3.50
CA LYS A 19 -7.28 -9.81 4.94
C LYS A 19 -8.46 -9.21 5.70
N TYR A 20 -9.01 -9.97 6.65
CA TYR A 20 -10.04 -9.55 7.57
C TYR A 20 -9.73 -10.10 8.97
N ARG A 21 -9.73 -9.24 10.00
CA ARG A 21 -9.42 -9.62 11.40
C ARG A 21 -8.18 -10.53 11.55
N ALA A 22 -7.10 -10.18 10.85
CA ALA A 22 -5.81 -10.89 10.81
C ALA A 22 -5.79 -12.26 10.09
N CYS A 23 -6.91 -12.76 9.59
CA CYS A 23 -6.98 -13.92 8.71
C CYS A 23 -7.23 -13.48 7.26
N TYR A 24 -7.00 -14.37 6.30
CA TYR A 24 -7.39 -14.14 4.91
C TYR A 24 -8.55 -15.05 4.55
N TYR A 25 -9.52 -14.50 3.85
CA TYR A 25 -10.70 -15.21 3.39
C TYR A 25 -10.80 -15.09 1.88
N ALA A 26 -11.34 -16.12 1.23
CA ALA A 26 -11.65 -16.07 -0.18
C ALA A 26 -12.61 -14.92 -0.46
N ALA A 27 -12.26 -14.11 -1.47
CA ALA A 27 -13.03 -12.96 -1.86
C ALA A 27 -12.85 -12.70 -3.35
N LYS A 28 -13.85 -12.07 -3.96
CA LYS A 28 -13.85 -11.68 -5.36
C LYS A 28 -13.82 -10.17 -5.50
N ILE A 29 -12.97 -9.63 -6.37
CA ILE A 29 -12.99 -8.20 -6.66
C ILE A 29 -14.25 -7.86 -7.46
N VAL A 30 -15.06 -6.94 -6.94
CA VAL A 30 -16.28 -6.46 -7.62
C VAL A 30 -16.13 -5.04 -8.17
N HIS A 31 -15.19 -4.26 -7.64
CA HIS A 31 -14.92 -2.90 -8.13
C HIS A 31 -13.46 -2.51 -7.86
N VAL A 32 -12.85 -1.78 -8.81
CA VAL A 32 -11.47 -1.28 -8.70
C VAL A 32 -11.46 0.21 -8.93
N GLN A 33 -11.01 0.97 -7.94
CA GLN A 33 -10.73 2.38 -8.06
C GLN A 33 -9.21 2.57 -8.11
N ARG A 34 -8.67 2.70 -9.33
CA ARG A 34 -7.24 2.94 -9.54
C ARG A 34 -6.87 4.33 -9.07
N ARG A 35 -5.86 4.44 -8.22
CA ARG A 35 -5.40 5.72 -7.69
C ARG A 35 -3.92 5.66 -7.40
N VAL A 36 -3.20 6.68 -7.84
CA VAL A 36 -1.77 6.83 -7.57
C VAL A 36 -1.58 8.13 -6.80
N MET A 37 -0.99 8.01 -5.62
CA MET A 37 -0.63 9.13 -4.78
C MET A 37 0.87 9.36 -4.87
N VAL A 38 1.27 10.62 -4.90
CA VAL A 38 2.67 11.02 -4.97
C VAL A 38 2.96 11.87 -3.75
N ASN A 39 4.02 11.51 -3.05
CA ASN A 39 4.60 12.34 -2.03
C ASN A 39 5.56 13.33 -2.69
N VAL A 40 5.33 14.62 -2.49
CA VAL A 40 6.12 15.70 -3.09
C VAL A 40 6.66 16.63 -2.01
N LEU A 41 7.84 17.18 -2.23
CA LEU A 41 8.35 18.30 -1.44
C LEU A 41 8.11 19.58 -2.25
N VAL A 42 7.21 20.44 -1.77
CA VAL A 42 6.91 21.72 -2.42
C VAL A 42 8.05 22.68 -2.14
N ASP A 43 8.46 23.46 -3.15
CA ASP A 43 9.54 24.43 -2.97
C ASP A 43 9.13 25.50 -1.95
N GLY A 44 10.00 25.74 -0.97
CA GLY A 44 9.72 26.65 0.16
C GLY A 44 8.94 26.05 1.33
N GLU A 45 8.40 24.82 1.21
CA GLU A 45 7.74 24.13 2.33
C GLU A 45 8.70 23.14 3.00
N PRO A 46 8.76 23.08 4.34
CA PRO A 46 9.64 22.15 5.05
C PRO A 46 9.10 20.71 5.08
N GLU A 47 7.79 20.54 4.91
CA GLU A 47 7.12 19.24 5.00
C GLU A 47 6.76 18.67 3.62
N GLU A 48 6.79 17.34 3.54
CA GLU A 48 6.33 16.63 2.36
C GLU A 48 4.80 16.56 2.32
N ARG A 49 4.23 16.61 1.12
CA ARG A 49 2.79 16.59 0.89
C ARG A 49 2.41 15.42 0.02
N MET A 50 1.41 14.66 0.48
CA MET A 50 0.77 13.62 -0.33
C MET A 50 -0.32 14.22 -1.22
N THR A 51 -0.24 14.01 -2.53
CA THR A 51 -1.24 14.48 -3.51
C THR A 51 -1.57 13.40 -4.53
N GLU A 52 -2.66 13.56 -5.28
CA GLU A 52 -2.95 12.69 -6.42
C GLU A 52 -2.02 13.03 -7.59
N ILE A 53 -1.60 12.01 -8.34
CA ILE A 53 -0.74 12.20 -9.51
C ILE A 53 -1.38 13.10 -10.58
N SER A 54 -2.72 13.13 -10.67
CA SER A 54 -3.48 13.97 -11.59
C SER A 54 -3.37 15.47 -11.27
N ASN A 55 -3.02 15.83 -10.04
CA ASN A 55 -2.81 17.21 -9.63
C ASN A 55 -1.38 17.70 -9.92
N LEU A 56 -0.52 16.84 -10.49
CA LEU A 56 0.85 17.18 -10.83
C LEU A 56 1.00 17.32 -12.35
N LYS A 57 1.76 18.32 -12.77
CA LYS A 57 2.34 18.40 -14.12
C LYS A 57 3.80 17.99 -14.05
N PHE A 58 4.16 16.95 -14.80
CA PHE A 58 5.52 16.39 -14.80
C PHE A 58 5.81 15.75 -16.16
N VAL A 59 7.11 15.58 -16.46
CA VAL A 59 7.57 14.85 -17.65
C VAL A 59 7.77 13.37 -17.32
N PHE A 60 8.41 13.10 -16.18
CA PHE A 60 8.62 11.79 -15.60
C PHE A 60 8.18 11.79 -14.14
N ALA A 61 7.63 10.66 -13.68
CA ALA A 61 7.16 10.49 -12.31
C ALA A 61 8.14 9.61 -11.51
N ALA A 62 9.42 9.95 -11.51
CA ALA A 62 10.41 9.27 -10.69
C ALA A 62 10.78 10.09 -9.45
N PRO A 63 11.19 9.45 -8.34
CA PRO A 63 11.79 10.14 -7.21
C PRO A 63 12.98 11.02 -7.64
N GLY A 64 12.96 12.28 -7.24
CA GLY A 64 13.96 13.30 -7.61
C GLY A 64 13.53 14.21 -8.76
N ASP A 65 12.50 13.84 -9.53
CA ASP A 65 12.02 14.66 -10.64
C ASP A 65 11.30 15.92 -10.18
N LYS A 66 11.47 17.00 -10.96
CA LYS A 66 10.73 18.25 -10.77
C LYS A 66 9.34 18.12 -11.37
N ALA A 67 8.35 18.60 -10.64
CA ALA A 67 6.96 18.67 -11.04
C ALA A 67 6.34 20.00 -10.62
N SER A 68 5.20 20.35 -11.20
CA SER A 68 4.38 21.48 -10.76
C SER A 68 3.10 20.95 -10.13
N LEU A 69 2.86 21.26 -8.86
CA LEU A 69 1.64 20.92 -8.15
C LEU A 69 0.57 21.98 -8.41
N LYS A 70 -0.58 21.53 -8.92
CA LYS A 70 -1.78 22.34 -9.07
C LYS A 70 -2.53 22.42 -7.74
N LEU A 71 -2.63 23.62 -7.18
CA LEU A 71 -3.44 23.92 -6.00
C LEU A 71 -4.90 24.16 -6.38
N LEU A 72 -5.78 24.24 -5.37
CA LEU A 72 -7.21 24.48 -5.54
C LEU A 72 -7.51 25.82 -6.24
N ASP A 73 -6.65 26.81 -6.06
CA ASP A 73 -6.80 28.16 -6.64
C ASP A 73 -6.24 28.28 -8.07
N ASP A 74 -6.12 27.15 -8.79
CA ASP A 74 -5.45 27.03 -10.10
C ASP A 74 -3.97 27.49 -10.12
N LYS A 75 -3.40 27.86 -8.98
CA LYS A 75 -1.99 28.20 -8.84
C LYS A 75 -1.13 26.95 -8.96
N GLU A 76 -0.05 27.05 -9.74
CA GLU A 76 0.95 26.00 -9.87
C GLU A 76 2.18 26.36 -9.06
N VAL A 77 2.63 25.43 -8.21
CA VAL A 77 3.85 25.59 -7.41
C VAL A 77 4.88 24.53 -7.79
N PRO A 78 6.15 24.90 -7.95
CA PRO A 78 7.21 23.93 -8.21
C PRO A 78 7.38 23.01 -7.00
N CYS A 79 7.63 21.73 -7.27
CA CYS A 79 7.85 20.70 -6.27
C CYS A 79 8.78 19.61 -6.80
N VAL A 80 9.28 18.77 -5.90
CA VAL A 80 10.12 17.61 -6.22
C VAL A 80 9.40 16.34 -5.79
N ILE A 81 9.32 15.36 -6.69
CA ILE A 81 8.73 14.05 -6.41
C ILE A 81 9.65 13.29 -5.45
N ARG A 82 9.12 12.84 -4.32
CA ARG A 82 9.87 12.04 -3.32
C ARG A 82 9.57 10.56 -3.43
N CYS A 83 8.31 10.20 -3.58
CA CYS A 83 7.88 8.82 -3.64
C CYS A 83 6.55 8.70 -4.37
N VAL A 84 6.42 7.72 -5.27
CA VAL A 84 5.15 7.39 -5.91
C VAL A 84 4.60 6.13 -5.27
N LYS A 85 3.32 6.16 -4.87
CA LYS A 85 2.66 5.07 -4.17
C LYS A 85 1.37 4.68 -4.88
N ASP A 86 1.19 3.39 -5.11
CA ASP A 86 -0.12 2.86 -5.46
C ASP A 86 -1.06 3.01 -4.25
N TRP A 87 -2.18 3.69 -4.46
CA TRP A 87 -3.22 3.91 -3.47
C TRP A 87 -4.58 3.40 -3.96
N SER A 88 -4.53 2.48 -4.93
CA SER A 88 -5.72 1.88 -5.52
C SER A 88 -6.55 1.17 -4.46
N LYS A 89 -7.86 1.38 -4.54
CA LYS A 89 -8.85 0.76 -3.67
C LYS A 89 -9.57 -0.35 -4.42
N TYR A 90 -9.78 -1.46 -3.73
CA TYR A 90 -10.43 -2.64 -4.25
C TYR A 90 -11.65 -2.93 -3.37
N THR A 91 -12.83 -2.98 -3.99
CA THR A 91 -14.02 -3.50 -3.32
C THR A 91 -14.04 -5.00 -3.55
N VAL A 92 -13.99 -5.77 -2.46
CA VAL A 92 -14.06 -7.23 -2.49
C VAL A 92 -15.38 -7.71 -1.90
N LEU A 93 -15.93 -8.78 -2.46
CA LEU A 93 -17.09 -9.50 -1.98
C LEU A 93 -16.62 -10.84 -1.40
N PHE A 94 -16.91 -11.07 -0.12
CA PHE A 94 -16.66 -12.34 0.55
C PHE A 94 -17.80 -13.33 0.28
N GLU A 95 -17.57 -14.62 0.54
CA GLU A 95 -18.56 -15.68 0.34
C GLU A 95 -19.84 -15.51 1.17
N ASP A 96 -19.76 -14.83 2.32
CA ASP A 96 -20.90 -14.49 3.18
C ASP A 96 -21.74 -13.32 2.63
N GLY A 97 -21.37 -12.77 1.47
CA GLY A 97 -22.02 -11.62 0.83
C GLY A 97 -21.56 -10.26 1.35
N LEU A 98 -20.63 -10.21 2.32
CA LEU A 98 -20.10 -8.95 2.83
C LEU A 98 -19.19 -8.28 1.79
N GLN A 99 -19.38 -6.96 1.60
CA GLN A 99 -18.48 -6.15 0.79
C GLN A 99 -17.54 -5.32 1.66
N LYS A 100 -16.28 -5.21 1.24
CA LYS A 100 -15.29 -4.37 1.93
C LYS A 100 -14.37 -3.67 0.95
N VAL A 101 -14.05 -2.42 1.24
CA VAL A 101 -13.03 -1.65 0.52
C VAL A 101 -11.69 -1.84 1.21
N VAL A 102 -10.68 -2.27 0.45
CA VAL A 102 -9.33 -2.54 0.94
C VAL A 102 -8.26 -2.03 -0.04
N TYR A 103 -7.03 -1.90 0.44
CA TYR A 103 -5.86 -1.56 -0.39
C TYR A 103 -5.14 -2.82 -0.87
N ARG A 104 -4.24 -2.68 -1.85
CA ARG A 104 -3.49 -3.80 -2.44
C ARG A 104 -2.75 -4.67 -1.41
N ASN A 105 -2.23 -4.07 -0.35
CA ASN A 105 -1.49 -4.75 0.72
C ASN A 105 -2.35 -5.71 1.58
N ALA A 106 -3.68 -5.58 1.52
CA ALA A 106 -4.61 -6.48 2.19
C ALA A 106 -5.07 -7.63 1.29
N LEU A 107 -4.59 -7.70 0.04
CA LEU A 107 -4.98 -8.69 -0.96
C LEU A 107 -3.81 -9.62 -1.27
N SER A 108 -4.06 -10.92 -1.26
CA SER A 108 -3.08 -11.95 -1.58
C SER A 108 -3.59 -12.84 -2.71
N GLN A 109 -2.85 -12.89 -3.82
CA GLN A 109 -3.15 -13.80 -4.94
C GLN A 109 -2.71 -15.25 -4.64
N ASN A 110 -1.90 -15.45 -3.59
CA ASN A 110 -1.37 -16.76 -3.23
C ASN A 110 -2.35 -17.62 -2.42
N VAL A 111 -3.54 -17.12 -2.08
CA VAL A 111 -4.49 -17.84 -1.20
C VAL A 111 -5.17 -19.03 -1.90
N LEU A 112 -4.99 -19.18 -3.21
CA LEU A 112 -5.34 -20.43 -3.92
C LEU A 112 -4.33 -21.58 -3.64
N ASN A 113 -3.14 -21.29 -3.11
CA ASN A 113 -2.26 -22.31 -2.56
C ASN A 113 -2.62 -22.50 -1.08
N ARG A 114 -3.37 -23.56 -0.77
CA ARG A 114 -3.89 -23.94 0.56
C ARG A 114 -2.86 -24.02 1.71
N ASN A 115 -1.58 -23.73 1.49
CA ASN A 115 -0.48 -24.01 2.42
C ASN A 115 0.22 -22.78 3.03
N VAL A 116 -0.31 -21.54 2.92
CA VAL A 116 0.42 -20.31 3.36
C VAL A 116 -0.31 -19.51 4.44
N PHE A 117 -1.11 -20.15 5.28
CA PHE A 117 -1.69 -19.49 6.47
C PHE A 117 -1.41 -20.24 7.76
N GLU A 118 -0.13 -20.49 8.05
CA GLU A 118 0.30 -20.62 9.44
C GLU A 118 0.46 -19.22 10.04
N LYS A 119 -0.28 -18.97 11.12
CA LYS A 119 -0.04 -17.83 12.02
C LYS A 119 1.43 -17.88 12.49
N PRO A 120 2.10 -16.74 12.72
CA PRO A 120 3.20 -16.75 13.67
C PRO A 120 2.60 -17.09 15.04
N GLN A 121 2.82 -18.32 15.52
CA GLN A 121 2.70 -18.60 16.94
C GLN A 121 3.78 -17.77 17.64
N GLY A 122 3.35 -16.73 18.34
CA GLY A 122 4.20 -16.14 19.35
C GLY A 122 4.27 -17.11 20.52
N GLU A 123 5.47 -17.57 20.86
CA GLU A 123 5.84 -17.86 22.23
C GLU A 123 7.21 -17.23 22.49
N ALA A 124 7.18 -16.21 23.35
CA ALA A 124 8.35 -15.62 23.94
C ALA A 124 8.94 -16.65 24.92
N SER A 125 10.20 -17.02 24.70
CA SER A 125 11.05 -17.59 25.74
C SER A 125 12.30 -16.72 25.85
N ASN A 126 12.14 -15.59 26.54
CA ASN A 126 13.27 -14.89 27.14
C ASN A 126 13.88 -15.82 28.18
N THR A 127 14.91 -16.57 27.79
CA THR A 127 15.79 -17.25 28.74
C THR A 127 16.60 -16.17 29.46
N ILE A 128 16.19 -15.81 30.67
CA ILE A 128 16.97 -15.00 31.58
C ILE A 128 18.19 -15.86 32.00
N PRO A 129 19.45 -15.41 31.80
CA PRO A 129 20.59 -16.14 32.34
C PRO A 129 20.59 -16.02 33.87
N PRO A 130 20.92 -17.08 34.63
CA PRO A 130 21.02 -16.98 36.07
C PRO A 130 22.17 -16.03 36.45
N ALA A 131 21.84 -15.07 37.32
CA ALA A 131 22.81 -14.20 37.96
C ALA A 131 23.72 -15.04 38.87
N THR A 132 25.02 -15.06 38.56
CA THR A 132 26.03 -15.56 39.50
C THR A 132 26.17 -14.52 40.60
N THR A 133 25.61 -14.81 41.77
CA THR A 133 25.86 -14.03 42.98
C THR A 133 27.30 -14.31 43.43
N GLU A 134 28.18 -13.33 43.24
CA GLU A 134 29.41 -13.21 44.01
C GLU A 134 29.05 -12.87 45.45
N SER A 135 29.51 -13.68 46.40
CA SER A 135 29.55 -13.33 47.83
C SER A 135 30.67 -14.13 48.49
N GLU A 136 31.67 -13.38 48.96
CA GLU A 136 32.73 -13.65 49.95
C GLU A 136 33.72 -14.81 49.75
#